data_AF-A0A818ZK51-F1
#
_entry.id   AF-A0A818ZK51-F1
#
_cell.length_a   1.000
_cell.length_b   1.000
_cell.length_c   1.000
_cell.angle_alpha   90.00
_cell.angle_beta   90.00
_cell.angle_gamma   90.00
#
_symmetry.space_group_name_H-M   'P 1'
#
loop_
_entity.id
_entity.type
_entity.pdbx_description
1 polymer ?
#
loop_
_entity_poly.entity_id
_entity_poly.type
_entity_poly.pdbx_seq_one_letter_code
_entity_poly.pdbx_strand_id
1 'polypeptide(L)'
;KKQLINSHWEQIVQRCDICLINYDWIGKVENLDYDGKFLTNKLNKNSDKIHLEFPSKEFDKKEKNQNLLNDFQLFEFFRNTIQNDNDFQVLIDYYKPDFQIFNYTIPNLLN
;
A
#
# COMPACT_ATOMS: atom_id res chain seq x y z
N LYS A 1 -9.69 27.41 14.56
CA LYS A 1 -9.85 25.96 14.80
C LYS A 1 -8.86 25.25 13.89
N LYS A 2 -7.93 24.45 14.44
CA LYS A 2 -7.08 23.58 13.62
C LYS A 2 -8.03 22.58 12.96
N GLN A 3 -8.18 22.66 11.64
CA GLN A 3 -8.98 21.67 10.93
C GLN A 3 -8.19 20.37 11.01
N LEU A 4 -8.70 19.42 11.80
CA LEU A 4 -8.08 18.12 11.93
C LEU A 4 -8.18 17.45 10.56
N ILE A 5 -7.04 16.98 10.05
CA ILE A 5 -7.02 16.10 8.87
C ILE A 5 -7.97 14.94 9.19
N ASN A 6 -8.80 14.58 8.21
CA ASN A 6 -9.64 13.39 8.33
C ASN A 6 -8.73 12.20 8.65
N SER A 7 -9.05 11.43 9.69
CA SER A 7 -8.24 10.28 10.13
C SER A 7 -7.99 9.25 9.04
N HIS A 8 -8.82 9.23 7.99
CA HIS A 8 -8.58 8.43 6.78
C HIS A 8 -7.31 8.84 6.02
N TRP A 9 -6.93 10.12 6.07
CA TRP A 9 -5.75 10.70 5.41
C TRP A 9 -4.62 11.04 6.41
N GLU A 10 -4.72 10.55 7.64
CA GLU A 10 -3.63 10.66 8.60
C GLU A 10 -2.55 9.63 8.29
N GLN A 11 -1.29 9.98 8.59
CA GLN A 11 -0.20 9.03 8.43
C GLN A 11 -0.41 7.82 9.33
N ILE A 12 -0.20 6.63 8.79
CA ILE A 12 -0.29 5.37 9.52
C ILE A 12 0.72 5.36 10.68
N VAL A 13 1.94 5.85 10.46
CA VAL A 13 2.98 5.91 11.50
C VAL A 13 2.56 6.74 12.73
N GLN A 14 1.63 7.68 12.58
CA GLN A 14 1.18 8.53 13.68
C GLN A 14 0.13 7.83 14.56
N ARG A 15 -0.46 6.73 14.09
CA ARG A 15 -1.50 6.06 14.84
C ARG A 15 -0.91 5.04 15.81
N CYS A 16 -1.25 5.16 17.08
CA CYS A 16 -0.74 4.25 18.12
C CYS A 16 -1.45 2.89 18.13
N ASP A 17 -2.65 2.78 17.55
CA ASP A 17 -3.46 1.56 17.53
C ASP A 17 -2.76 0.42 16.78
N ILE A 18 -2.04 0.74 15.70
CA ILE A 18 -1.30 -0.25 14.92
C ILE A 18 0.04 -0.64 15.56
N CYS A 19 0.64 0.23 16.39
CA CYS A 19 1.96 -0.02 16.99
C CYS A 19 1.91 -1.14 18.04
N LEU A 20 0.73 -1.47 18.55
CA LEU A 20 0.53 -2.51 19.56
C LEU A 20 0.52 -3.92 18.98
N ILE A 21 0.53 -4.06 17.65
CA ILE A 21 0.48 -5.35 16.96
C ILE A 21 1.87 -5.68 16.42
N ASN A 22 2.40 -6.84 16.78
CA ASN A 22 3.61 -7.38 16.18
C ASN A 22 3.25 -8.08 14.87
N TYR A 23 3.46 -7.40 13.74
CA TYR A 23 3.15 -7.96 12.43
C TYR A 23 4.22 -8.95 11.99
N ASP A 24 3.83 -10.21 11.78
CA ASP A 24 4.68 -11.23 11.14
C ASP A 24 4.83 -11.00 9.62
N TRP A 25 3.92 -10.21 9.04
CA TRP A 25 3.85 -9.93 7.62
C TRP A 25 3.01 -8.68 7.34
N ILE A 26 3.47 -7.88 6.36
CA ILE A 26 2.77 -6.68 5.86
C ILE A 26 2.73 -6.81 4.33
N GLY A 27 1.53 -6.74 3.76
CA GLY A 27 1.28 -6.86 2.33
C GLY A 27 0.92 -5.56 1.64
N LYS A 28 0.88 -5.64 0.31
CA LYS A 28 0.44 -4.54 -0.56
C LYS A 28 -0.75 -4.99 -1.38
N VAL A 29 -1.73 -4.11 -1.59
CA VAL A 29 -2.87 -4.42 -2.48
C VAL A 29 -2.36 -4.67 -3.90
N GLU A 30 -1.29 -3.98 -4.28
CA GLU A 30 -0.49 -4.10 -5.48
C GLU A 30 0.15 -5.49 -5.63
N ASN A 31 0.31 -6.26 -4.56
CA ASN A 31 0.87 -7.62 -4.59
C ASN A 31 -0.13 -8.69 -4.11
N LEU A 32 -1.41 -8.36 -3.90
CA LEU A 32 -2.41 -9.22 -3.25
C LEU A 32 -2.44 -10.68 -3.74
N ASP A 33 -2.35 -10.91 -5.06
CA ASP A 33 -2.40 -12.27 -5.62
C ASP A 33 -1.15 -13.10 -5.27
N TYR A 34 0.03 -12.45 -5.21
CA TYR A 34 1.28 -13.09 -4.81
C TYR A 34 1.29 -13.31 -3.29
N ASP A 35 0.97 -12.25 -2.56
CA ASP A 35 0.90 -12.17 -1.12
C ASP A 35 -0.05 -13.22 -0.53
N GLY A 36 -1.26 -13.33 -1.10
CA GLY A 36 -2.26 -14.32 -0.69
C GLY A 36 -1.79 -15.75 -0.88
N LYS A 37 -1.18 -16.08 -2.03
CA LYS A 37 -0.60 -17.41 -2.28
C LYS A 37 0.54 -17.72 -1.31
N PHE A 38 1.42 -16.76 -1.08
CA PHE A 38 2.52 -16.90 -0.14
C PHE A 38 2.02 -17.21 1.28
N LEU A 39 1.04 -16.43 1.76
CA LEU A 39 0.45 -16.62 3.09
C LEU A 39 -0.28 -17.96 3.21
N THR A 40 -1.15 -18.31 2.26
CA THR A 40 -1.85 -19.60 2.28
C THR A 40 -0.87 -20.77 2.33
N ASN A 41 0.22 -20.72 1.55
CA ASN A 41 1.27 -21.74 1.59
C ASN A 41 2.03 -21.78 2.92
N LYS A 42 2.34 -20.62 3.51
CA LYS A 42 3.04 -20.51 4.80
C LYS A 42 2.17 -21.05 5.95
N LEU A 43 0.88 -20.77 5.94
CA LEU A 43 -0.07 -21.24 6.94
C LEU A 43 -0.32 -22.75 6.82
N ASN A 44 -0.57 -23.25 5.60
CA ASN A 44 -0.80 -24.68 5.35
C ASN A 44 0.40 -25.59 5.68
N LYS A 45 1.61 -25.05 5.78
CA LYS A 45 2.78 -25.80 6.25
C LYS A 45 2.81 -25.98 7.76
N ASN A 46 2.13 -25.13 8.51
CA ASN A 46 2.23 -25.04 9.97
C ASN A 46 0.92 -25.42 10.69
N SER A 47 -0.14 -25.78 9.95
CA SER A 47 -1.44 -26.17 10.51
C SER A 47 -2.17 -27.16 9.60
N ASP A 48 -3.26 -27.76 10.08
CA ASP A 48 -4.23 -28.49 9.23
C ASP A 48 -4.62 -27.64 8.02
N LYS A 49 -4.85 -28.26 6.86
CA LYS A 49 -5.12 -27.57 5.58
C LYS A 49 -6.20 -26.49 5.74
N ILE A 50 -5.78 -25.23 5.81
CA ILE A 50 -6.68 -24.09 5.86
C ILE A 50 -7.09 -23.76 4.43
N HIS A 51 -8.39 -23.81 4.15
CA HIS A 51 -8.96 -23.23 2.93
C HIS A 51 -9.05 -21.70 3.11
N LEU A 52 -7.96 -21.00 2.77
CA LEU A 52 -7.89 -19.55 2.68
C LEU A 52 -7.84 -19.13 1.22
N GLU A 53 -8.89 -18.44 0.78
CA GLU A 53 -8.96 -17.77 -0.52
C GLU A 53 -8.95 -16.26 -0.29
N PHE A 54 -7.96 -15.59 -0.86
CA PHE A 54 -7.93 -14.13 -0.90
C PHE A 54 -8.80 -13.66 -2.06
N PRO A 55 -9.53 -12.53 -1.91
CA PRO A 55 -10.24 -11.95 -3.03
C PRO A 55 -9.24 -11.63 -4.14
N SER A 56 -9.55 -12.00 -5.37
CA SER A 56 -8.79 -11.51 -6.52
C SER A 56 -8.99 -10.00 -6.62
N LYS A 57 -8.02 -9.29 -7.23
CA LYS A 57 -8.13 -7.84 -7.46
C LYS A 57 -9.24 -7.41 -8.42
N GLU A 58 -10.18 -8.29 -8.77
CA GLU A 58 -11.36 -7.96 -9.59
C GLU A 58 -12.36 -7.00 -8.90
N PHE A 59 -11.92 -6.24 -7.88
CA PHE A 59 -12.68 -5.18 -7.25
C PHE A 59 -13.13 -4.09 -8.25
N ASP A 60 -12.49 -4.00 -9.43
CA ASP A 60 -12.99 -3.26 -10.58
C ASP A 60 -13.12 -4.15 -11.82
N LYS A 61 -14.32 -4.67 -12.07
CA LYS A 61 -14.66 -5.44 -13.30
C LYS A 61 -14.40 -4.67 -14.62
N LYS A 62 -14.12 -3.36 -14.54
CA LYS A 62 -13.78 -2.52 -15.69
C LYS A 62 -12.30 -2.61 -16.11
N GLU A 63 -11.41 -3.06 -15.24
CA GLU A 63 -9.97 -3.05 -15.52
C GLU A 63 -9.33 -4.42 -15.35
N LYS A 64 -9.77 -5.38 -16.18
CA LYS A 64 -9.22 -6.75 -16.26
C LYS A 64 -7.74 -6.83 -16.65
N ASN A 65 -7.08 -5.72 -16.94
CA ASN A 65 -5.74 -5.63 -17.50
C ASN A 65 -4.81 -4.67 -16.72
N GLN A 66 -5.05 -4.42 -15.43
CA GLN A 66 -4.04 -3.76 -14.62
C GLN A 66 -2.91 -4.76 -14.37
N ASN A 67 -1.89 -4.76 -15.24
CA ASN A 67 -0.58 -5.29 -14.88
C ASN A 67 -0.20 -4.72 -13.51
N LEU A 68 0.35 -5.55 -12.63
CA LEU A 68 0.82 -5.14 -11.31
C LEU A 68 1.65 -3.85 -11.48
N LEU A 69 1.10 -2.71 -11.06
CA LEU A 69 1.86 -1.47 -11.05
C LEU A 69 2.91 -1.67 -9.97
N ASN A 70 4.17 -1.79 -10.39
CA ASN A 70 5.26 -1.70 -9.43
C ASN A 70 5.24 -0.31 -8.77
N ASP A 71 5.97 -0.14 -7.67
CA ASP A 71 5.97 1.12 -6.92
C ASP A 71 6.18 2.34 -7.86
N PHE A 72 7.11 2.26 -8.81
CA PHE A 72 7.37 3.33 -9.78
C PHE A 72 6.14 3.66 -10.65
N GLN A 73 5.49 2.66 -11.23
CA GLN A 73 4.31 2.86 -12.06
C GLN A 73 3.14 3.44 -11.26
N LEU A 74 3.02 3.08 -9.98
CA LEU A 74 2.03 3.65 -9.08
C LEU A 74 2.34 5.13 -8.78
N PHE A 75 3.59 5.47 -8.50
CA PHE A 75 4.02 6.86 -8.30
C PHE A 75 3.79 7.72 -9.55
N GLU A 76 4.11 7.22 -10.73
CA GLU A 76 3.84 7.91 -12.01
C GLU A 76 2.34 8.12 -12.24
N PHE A 77 1.51 7.12 -11.92
CA PHE A 77 0.06 7.27 -11.98
C PHE A 77 -0.42 8.42 -11.09
N PHE A 78 0.01 8.47 -9.82
CA PHE A 78 -0.35 9.56 -8.92
C PHE A 78 0.24 10.91 -9.33
N ARG A 79 1.48 10.95 -9.82
CA ARG A 79 2.11 12.18 -10.36
C ARG A 79 1.21 12.79 -11.43
N ASN A 80 0.72 11.99 -12.36
CA ASN A 80 -0.14 12.45 -13.45
C ASN A 80 -1.53 12.95 -12.99
N THR A 81 -1.96 12.65 -11.77
CA THR A 81 -3.24 13.13 -11.21
C THR A 81 -3.14 14.47 -10.49
N ILE A 82 -1.94 14.87 -10.07
CA ILE A 82 -1.70 16.10 -9.31
C ILE A 82 -1.04 17.13 -10.24
N GLN A 83 -1.75 18.22 -10.54
CA GLN A 83 -1.30 19.19 -11.56
C GLN A 83 -0.03 19.98 -11.15
N ASN A 84 0.14 20.23 -9.85
CA ASN A 84 1.22 21.06 -9.32
C ASN A 84 2.34 20.19 -8.73
N ASP A 85 3.56 20.34 -9.26
CA ASP A 85 4.74 19.59 -8.79
C ASP A 85 5.04 19.85 -7.30
N ASN A 86 4.85 21.08 -6.82
CA ASN A 86 5.09 21.41 -5.41
C ASN A 86 4.09 20.72 -4.50
N ASP A 87 2.82 20.66 -4.88
CA ASP A 87 1.79 19.99 -4.08
C ASP A 87 2.04 18.47 -4.04
N PHE A 88 2.46 17.90 -5.18
CA PHE A 88 2.87 16.50 -5.24
C PHE A 88 4.06 16.24 -4.32
N GLN A 89 5.11 17.07 -4.38
CA GLN A 89 6.27 16.91 -3.51
C GLN A 89 5.91 17.03 -2.02
N VAL A 90 5.06 18.00 -1.65
CA VAL A 90 4.58 18.15 -0.26
C VAL A 90 3.85 16.88 0.20
N LEU A 91 3.05 16.25 -0.66
CA LEU A 91 2.36 15.00 -0.32
C LEU A 91 3.35 13.83 -0.18
N ILE A 92 4.32 13.72 -1.08
CA ILE A 92 5.37 12.70 -1.02
C ILE A 92 6.18 12.83 0.27
N ASP A 93 6.59 14.05 0.62
CA ASP A 93 7.34 14.31 1.85
C ASP A 93 6.50 14.07 3.10
N TYR A 94 5.20 14.41 3.07
CA TYR A 94 4.28 14.14 4.16
C TYR A 94 4.11 12.64 4.41
N TYR A 95 3.89 11.82 3.37
CA TYR A 95 3.67 10.38 3.51
C TYR A 95 4.96 9.54 3.49
N LYS A 96 6.14 10.16 3.40
CA LYS A 96 7.45 9.49 3.39
C LYS A 96 7.64 8.46 4.52
N PRO A 97 7.26 8.72 5.78
CA PRO A 97 7.39 7.73 6.84
C PRO A 97 6.57 6.46 6.59
N ASP A 98 5.35 6.61 6.06
CA ASP A 98 4.48 5.47 5.75
C ASP A 98 5.06 4.66 4.59
N PHE A 99 5.53 5.32 3.53
CA PHE A 99 6.21 4.64 2.43
C PHE A 99 7.39 3.79 2.90
N GLN A 100 8.15 4.25 3.90
CA GLN A 100 9.26 3.49 4.48
C GLN A 100 8.78 2.26 5.26
N ILE A 101 7.74 2.40 6.09
CA ILE A 101 7.21 1.28 6.89
C ILE A 101 6.60 0.19 6.00
N PHE A 102 5.94 0.59 4.91
CA PHE A 102 5.37 -0.32 3.93
C PHE A 102 6.35 -0.75 2.83
N ASN A 103 7.62 -0.36 2.93
CA ASN A 103 8.68 -0.72 1.99
C ASN A 103 8.33 -0.37 0.53
N TYR A 104 7.82 0.84 0.30
CA TYR A 104 7.67 1.43 -1.02
C TYR A 104 9.00 2.03 -1.49
N THR A 105 9.36 1.75 -2.73
CA THR A 105 10.44 2.42 -3.43
C THR A 105 9.93 3.79 -3.88
N ILE A 106 10.37 4.84 -3.19
CA ILE A 106 10.07 6.22 -3.59
C ILE A 106 11.03 6.59 -4.72
N PRO A 107 10.56 6.90 -5.94
CA PRO A 107 11.43 7.36 -7.01
C PRO A 107 12.09 8.67 -6.59
N ASN A 108 13.28 8.97 -7.12
CA ASN A 108 13.80 10.33 -7.08
C ASN A 108 12.96 11.15 -8.07
N LEU A 109 11.85 11.70 -7.56
CA LEU A 109 10.81 12.36 -8.36
C LEU A 109 11.19 13.78 -8.80
N LEU A 110 12.32 14.31 -8.32
CA LEU A 110 12.80 15.66 -8.62
C LEU A 110 14.23 15.62 -9.15
N ASN A 111 14.41 16.14 -10.35
CA ASN A 111 15.67 16.70 -10.86
C ASN A 111 15.52 18.22 -10.94
#